data_AF-A0A829H642-F1
#
_entry.id   AF-A0A829H642-F1
#
_cell.length_a   1.000
_cell.length_b   1.000
_cell.length_c   1.000
_cell.angle_alpha   90.00
_cell.angle_beta   90.00
_cell.angle_gamma   90.00
#
_symmetry.space_group_name_H-M   'P 1'
#
loop_
_entity.id
_entity.type
_entity.pdbx_description
1 polymer ?
#
loop_
_entity_poly.entity_id
_entity_poly.type
_entity_poly.pdbx_seq_one_letter_code
_entity_poly.pdbx_strand_id
1 'polypeptide(L)'
;MQYSEIMVRYGELSTKGKNRQAFIGRLNGNVTRALHEFPKLTIRPKRDRMHIELNGEPSDQVMARLSQVFGIQNFSPSIAVEKDMDKVHAVALQLMNETAPKGISYKVNTRRSDHDFALDTNAMNLDLGDYLTDKRPDLVVK
;
A
#
# COMPACT_ATOMS: atom_id res chain seq x y z
N MET A 1 -4.24 11.64 -9.02
CA MET A 1 -5.08 10.75 -8.20
C MET A 1 -4.75 10.96 -6.73
N GLN A 2 -5.69 10.71 -5.81
CA GLN A 2 -5.41 10.71 -4.38
C GLN A 2 -5.28 9.28 -3.87
N TYR A 3 -4.30 9.02 -3.02
CA TYR A 3 -4.20 7.75 -2.30
C TYR A 3 -5.33 7.67 -1.28
N SER A 4 -5.93 6.49 -1.14
CA SER A 4 -6.96 6.26 -0.13
C SER A 4 -6.36 5.86 1.21
N GLU A 5 -5.19 5.21 1.20
CA GLU A 5 -4.61 4.57 2.36
C GLU A 5 -3.08 4.54 2.32
N ILE A 6 -2.42 4.56 3.48
CA ILE A 6 -1.00 4.23 3.62
C ILE A 6 -0.86 2.92 4.41
N MET A 7 -0.26 1.92 3.78
CA MET A 7 0.06 0.64 4.42
C MET A 7 1.45 0.72 5.05
N VAL A 8 1.51 0.58 6.38
CA VAL A 8 2.74 0.62 7.17
C VAL A 8 3.20 -0.80 7.51
N ARG A 9 4.46 -1.11 7.19
CA ARG A 9 5.12 -2.38 7.57
C ARG A 9 6.00 -2.17 8.79
N TYR A 10 5.82 -3.02 9.78
CA TYR A 10 6.57 -2.93 11.02
C TYR A 10 7.99 -3.46 10.88
N GLY A 11 8.95 -2.81 11.51
CA GLY A 11 10.31 -3.30 11.67
C GLY A 11 10.41 -4.38 12.73
N GLU A 12 11.33 -5.32 12.52
CA GLU A 12 11.80 -6.27 13.53
C GLU A 12 10.72 -7.16 14.19
N LEU A 13 9.55 -7.33 13.56
CA LEU A 13 8.46 -8.17 14.07
C LEU A 13 8.90 -9.60 14.45
N SER A 14 9.84 -10.15 13.68
CA SER A 14 10.40 -11.49 13.87
C SER A 14 11.20 -11.62 15.17
N THR A 15 11.81 -10.54 15.68
CA THR A 15 12.62 -10.57 16.91
C THR A 15 11.77 -10.39 18.17
N LYS A 16 10.51 -9.96 18.05
CA LYS A 16 9.67 -9.63 19.22
C LYS A 16 8.97 -10.84 19.84
N GLY A 17 8.83 -11.97 19.15
CA GLY A 17 8.24 -13.20 19.69
C GLY A 17 6.92 -12.96 20.46
N LYS A 18 6.88 -13.31 21.75
CA LYS A 18 5.73 -13.08 22.65
C LYS A 18 5.40 -11.60 22.92
N ASN A 19 6.36 -10.69 22.72
CA ASN A 19 6.19 -9.25 22.93
C ASN A 19 5.61 -8.51 21.72
N ARG A 20 5.19 -9.24 20.66
CA ARG A 20 4.65 -8.65 19.43
C ARG A 20 3.48 -7.70 19.69
N GLN A 21 2.50 -8.10 20.49
CA GLN A 21 1.32 -7.27 20.74
C GLN A 21 1.68 -5.97 21.46
N ALA A 22 2.59 -6.04 22.43
CA ALA A 22 3.09 -4.87 23.14
C ALA A 22 3.85 -3.92 22.20
N PHE A 23 4.66 -4.46 21.30
CA PHE A 23 5.34 -3.67 20.28
C PHE A 23 4.36 -2.96 19.34
N ILE A 24 3.36 -3.67 18.80
CA ILE A 24 2.35 -3.10 17.90
C ILE A 24 1.56 -2.00 18.63
N GLY A 25 1.16 -2.23 19.89
CA GLY A 25 0.46 -1.22 20.69
C GLY A 25 1.29 0.04 20.92
N ARG A 26 2.58 -0.10 21.24
CA ARG A 26 3.50 1.04 21.39
C ARG A 26 3.67 1.80 20.08
N LEU A 27 3.89 1.08 18.97
CA LEU A 27 4.03 1.68 17.64
C LEU A 27 2.75 2.43 17.24
N ASN A 28 1.57 1.84 17.48
CA ASN A 28 0.29 2.51 17.25
C ASN A 28 0.20 3.83 18.03
N GLY A 29 0.53 3.82 19.33
CA GLY A 29 0.55 5.04 20.13
C GLY A 29 1.54 6.10 19.59
N ASN A 30 2.71 5.69 19.11
CA ASN A 30 3.68 6.60 18.50
C ASN A 30 3.13 7.20 17.19
N VAL A 31 2.55 6.38 16.32
CA VAL A 31 1.95 6.82 15.05
C VAL A 31 0.78 7.78 15.30
N THR A 32 -0.14 7.46 16.22
CA THR A 32 -1.26 8.34 16.57
C THR A 32 -0.77 9.71 17.07
N ARG A 33 0.28 9.76 17.90
CA ARG A 33 0.86 11.04 18.34
C ARG A 33 1.54 11.79 17.21
N ALA A 34 2.29 11.10 16.34
CA ALA A 34 2.96 11.73 15.21
C ALA A 34 1.98 12.32 14.18
N LEU A 35 0.78 11.75 14.08
CA LEU A 35 -0.25 12.12 13.11
C LEU A 35 -1.42 12.91 13.69
N HIS A 36 -1.29 13.45 14.90
CA HIS A 36 -2.37 14.17 15.60
C HIS A 36 -2.90 15.40 14.83
N GLU A 37 -2.11 15.97 13.92
CA GLU A 37 -2.49 17.11 13.06
C GLU A 37 -3.46 16.71 11.93
N PHE A 38 -3.69 15.42 11.70
CA PHE A 38 -4.55 14.90 10.62
C PHE A 38 -5.78 14.20 11.23
N PRO A 39 -6.80 14.96 11.66
CA PRO A 39 -7.91 14.43 12.46
C PRO A 39 -8.81 13.46 11.69
N LYS A 40 -8.78 13.46 10.36
CA LYS A 40 -9.63 12.56 9.55
C LYS A 40 -9.05 11.17 9.39
N LEU A 41 -7.78 10.93 9.78
CA LEU A 41 -7.15 9.63 9.61
C LEU A 41 -7.84 8.55 10.45
N THR A 42 -8.03 7.37 9.85
CA THR A 42 -8.42 6.17 10.60
C THR A 42 -7.27 5.19 10.63
N ILE A 43 -6.67 4.99 11.82
CA ILE A 43 -5.51 4.13 12.03
C ILE A 43 -5.98 2.75 12.50
N ARG A 44 -5.64 1.71 11.74
CA ARG A 44 -6.01 0.31 12.02
C ARG A 44 -4.75 -0.55 12.16
N PRO A 45 -4.21 -0.71 13.39
CA PRO A 45 -3.11 -1.64 13.62
C PRO A 45 -3.62 -3.09 13.50
N LYS A 46 -3.05 -3.87 12.59
CA LYS A 46 -3.24 -5.33 12.53
C LYS A 46 -1.96 -6.05 12.93
N ARG A 47 -2.03 -7.38 13.03
CA ARG A 47 -0.93 -8.24 13.48
C ARG A 47 0.35 -8.04 12.67
N ASP A 48 0.25 -7.93 11.35
CA ASP A 48 1.43 -7.93 10.47
C ASP A 48 1.71 -6.56 9.83
N ARG A 49 0.70 -5.68 9.78
CA ARG A 49 0.78 -4.36 9.13
C ARG A 49 -0.27 -3.42 9.73
N MET A 50 -0.02 -2.13 9.63
CA MET A 50 -0.99 -1.09 10.00
C MET A 50 -1.54 -0.45 8.73
N HIS A 51 -2.85 -0.24 8.71
CA HIS A 51 -3.56 0.43 7.63
C HIS A 51 -3.96 1.83 8.12
N ILE A 52 -3.66 2.88 7.35
CA ILE A 52 -3.99 4.27 7.69
C ILE A 52 -4.86 4.84 6.58
N GLU A 53 -6.17 4.88 6.79
CA GLU A 53 -7.12 5.47 5.85
C GLU A 53 -6.98 6.99 5.88
N LEU A 54 -6.76 7.60 4.70
CA LEU A 54 -6.41 9.01 4.58
C LEU A 54 -7.63 9.94 4.68
N ASN A 55 -8.80 9.51 4.23
CA ASN A 55 -10.06 10.28 4.31
C ASN A 55 -9.93 11.75 3.82
N GLY A 56 -9.13 11.96 2.77
CA GLY A 56 -8.88 13.27 2.16
C GLY A 56 -7.73 14.08 2.77
N GLU A 57 -7.02 13.54 3.76
CA GLU A 57 -5.78 14.15 4.28
C GLU A 57 -4.64 14.01 3.25
N PRO A 58 -3.72 14.99 3.19
CA PRO A 58 -2.64 15.00 2.21
C PRO A 58 -1.62 13.89 2.48
N SER A 59 -1.59 12.88 1.60
CA SER A 59 -0.71 11.70 1.71
C SER A 59 0.75 12.07 1.94
N ASP A 60 1.25 13.08 1.25
CA ASP A 60 2.67 13.44 1.29
C ASP A 60 3.09 13.99 2.66
N GLN A 61 2.21 14.77 3.29
CA GLN A 61 2.46 15.29 4.64
C GLN A 61 2.36 14.19 5.69
N VAL A 62 1.39 13.28 5.54
CA VAL A 62 1.25 12.11 6.42
C VAL A 62 2.49 11.21 6.30
N MET A 63 2.95 10.91 5.08
CA MET A 63 4.17 10.15 4.82
C MET A 63 5.43 10.83 5.38
N ALA A 64 5.52 12.16 5.28
CA ALA A 64 6.63 12.91 5.87
C ALA A 64 6.68 12.74 7.40
N ARG A 65 5.54 12.82 8.10
CA ARG A 65 5.47 12.54 9.55
C ARG A 65 5.79 11.08 9.87
N LEU A 66 5.25 10.12 9.11
CA LEU A 66 5.52 8.69 9.30
C LEU A 66 7.00 8.33 9.19
N SER A 67 7.75 9.00 8.30
CA SER A 67 9.18 8.77 8.11
C SER A 67 10.02 8.98 9.39
N GLN A 68 9.50 9.74 10.35
CA GLN A 68 10.19 10.05 11.61
C GLN A 68 9.82 9.08 12.75
N VAL A 69 8.92 8.11 12.51
CA VAL A 69 8.44 7.19 13.55
C VAL A 69 9.28 5.92 13.56
N PHE A 70 10.10 5.76 14.60
CA PHE A 70 10.87 4.53 14.81
C PHE A 70 9.99 3.30 15.02
N GLY A 71 10.46 2.16 14.51
CA GLY A 71 9.74 0.88 14.51
C GLY A 71 8.93 0.63 13.24
N ILE A 72 8.84 1.62 12.33
CA ILE A 72 8.38 1.42 10.96
C ILE A 72 9.57 0.95 10.11
N GLN A 73 9.39 -0.14 9.35
CA GLN A 73 10.39 -0.60 8.38
C GLN A 73 10.27 0.16 7.06
N ASN A 74 9.05 0.23 6.55
CA ASN A 74 8.68 1.01 5.38
C ASN A 74 7.18 1.24 5.39
N PHE A 75 6.71 2.07 4.48
CA PHE A 75 5.30 2.27 4.21
C PHE A 75 5.09 2.46 2.71
N SER A 76 3.87 2.23 2.26
CA SER A 76 3.50 2.39 0.85
C SER A 76 2.16 3.09 0.75
N PRO A 77 2.05 4.19 -0.01
CA PRO A 77 0.75 4.72 -0.38
C PRO A 77 0.03 3.70 -1.27
N SER A 78 -1.27 3.59 -1.09
CA SER A 78 -2.11 2.58 -1.73
C SER A 78 -3.50 3.12 -2.03
N ILE A 79 -4.17 2.48 -2.98
CA ILE A 79 -5.51 2.84 -3.44
C ILE A 79 -6.40 1.63 -3.23
N ALA A 80 -7.46 1.83 -2.45
CA ALA A 80 -8.51 0.87 -2.26
C ALA A 80 -9.39 0.87 -3.52
N VAL A 81 -9.55 -0.31 -4.09
CA VAL A 81 -10.37 -0.54 -5.27
C VAL A 81 -11.37 -1.63 -4.94
N GLU A 82 -12.54 -1.57 -5.54
CA GLU A 82 -13.49 -2.68 -5.47
C GLU A 82 -12.86 -3.96 -6.04
N LYS A 83 -13.37 -5.13 -5.62
CA LYS A 83 -12.87 -6.45 -6.05
C LYS A 83 -13.36 -6.79 -7.46
N ASP A 84 -13.00 -5.96 -8.42
CA ASP A 84 -13.39 -6.02 -9.82
C ASP A 84 -12.15 -5.72 -10.68
N MET A 85 -11.79 -6.63 -11.58
CA MET A 85 -10.57 -6.49 -12.37
C MET A 85 -10.62 -5.32 -13.35
N ASP A 86 -11.78 -4.95 -13.88
CA ASP A 86 -11.90 -3.79 -14.77
C ASP A 86 -11.63 -2.50 -13.99
N LYS A 87 -12.09 -2.43 -12.74
CA LYS A 87 -11.76 -1.29 -11.85
C LYS A 87 -10.28 -1.29 -11.45
N VAL A 88 -9.69 -2.46 -11.17
CA VAL A 88 -8.26 -2.59 -10.89
C VAL A 88 -7.43 -2.11 -12.09
N HIS A 89 -7.78 -2.52 -13.30
CA HIS A 89 -7.15 -2.09 -14.55
C HIS A 89 -7.15 -0.57 -14.70
N ALA A 90 -8.32 0.05 -14.57
CA ALA A 90 -8.45 1.49 -14.73
C ALA A 90 -7.58 2.27 -13.73
N VAL A 91 -7.62 1.88 -12.45
CA VAL A 91 -6.86 2.54 -11.38
C VAL A 91 -5.36 2.31 -11.53
N ALA A 92 -4.94 1.09 -11.88
CA ALA A 92 -3.54 0.77 -12.08
C ALA A 92 -2.94 1.55 -13.26
N LEU A 93 -3.66 1.65 -14.38
CA LEU A 93 -3.22 2.46 -15.52
C LEU A 93 -3.12 3.94 -15.14
N GLN A 94 -4.10 4.48 -14.42
CA GLN A 94 -4.04 5.84 -13.93
C GLN A 94 -2.81 6.06 -13.03
N LEU A 95 -2.54 5.14 -12.09
CA LEU A 95 -1.36 5.22 -11.22
C LEU A 95 -0.06 5.21 -12.03
N MET A 96 0.06 4.31 -13.01
CA MET A 96 1.26 4.22 -13.85
C MET A 96 1.44 5.46 -14.72
N ASN A 97 0.36 6.09 -15.19
CA ASN A 97 0.42 7.33 -15.97
C ASN A 97 0.91 8.51 -15.14
N GLU A 98 0.55 8.56 -13.85
CA GLU A 98 0.95 9.66 -12.96
C GLU A 98 2.34 9.47 -12.37
N THR A 99 2.81 8.22 -12.19
CA THR A 99 4.00 7.93 -11.38
C THR A 99 5.16 7.28 -12.15
N ALA A 100 4.92 6.61 -13.27
CA ALA A 100 5.95 5.86 -13.99
C ALA A 100 6.51 6.65 -15.19
N PRO A 101 7.79 7.07 -15.15
CA PRO A 101 8.45 7.70 -16.29
C PRO A 101 8.46 6.81 -17.53
N LYS A 102 8.55 7.42 -18.72
CA LYS A 102 8.67 6.68 -19.98
C LYS A 102 9.91 5.78 -19.99
N GLY A 103 9.77 4.55 -20.49
CA GLY A 103 10.90 3.61 -20.62
C GLY A 103 11.30 2.90 -19.33
N ILE A 104 10.62 3.15 -18.20
CA ILE A 104 10.96 2.47 -16.94
C ILE A 104 10.49 1.02 -16.96
N SER A 105 11.23 0.16 -16.26
CA SER A 105 10.79 -1.22 -16.05
C SER A 105 9.78 -1.33 -14.91
N TYR A 106 8.81 -2.21 -15.05
CA TYR A 106 7.83 -2.51 -14.00
C TYR A 106 7.63 -4.01 -13.83
N LYS A 107 7.00 -4.37 -12.70
CA LYS A 107 6.58 -5.73 -12.38
C LYS A 107 5.28 -5.68 -11.60
N VAL A 108 4.35 -6.57 -11.93
CA VAL A 108 3.15 -6.81 -11.11
C VAL A 108 3.46 -7.88 -10.06
N ASN A 109 3.11 -7.61 -8.80
CA ASN A 109 3.30 -8.55 -7.69
C ASN A 109 2.08 -8.59 -6.79
N THR A 110 1.22 -9.57 -7.04
CA THR A 110 -0.02 -9.78 -6.30
C THR A 110 0.22 -10.55 -5.00
N ARG A 111 -0.43 -10.12 -3.93
CA ARG A 111 -0.57 -10.88 -2.68
C ARG A 111 -2.05 -10.98 -2.32
N ARG A 112 -2.58 -12.19 -2.29
CA ARG A 112 -3.98 -12.46 -1.95
C ARG A 112 -4.10 -12.86 -0.48
N SER A 113 -4.94 -12.14 0.26
CA SER A 113 -5.46 -12.60 1.57
C SER A 113 -6.75 -13.39 1.42
N ASP A 114 -7.49 -13.11 0.33
CA ASP A 114 -8.72 -13.79 -0.06
C ASP A 114 -8.36 -14.83 -1.13
N HIS A 115 -8.39 -16.11 -0.74
CA HIS A 115 -8.03 -17.21 -1.62
C HIS A 115 -9.18 -17.67 -2.51
N ASP A 116 -10.41 -17.21 -2.24
CA ASP A 116 -11.63 -17.57 -2.97
C ASP A 116 -11.90 -16.62 -4.15
N PHE A 117 -11.07 -15.58 -4.33
CA PHE A 117 -11.13 -14.70 -5.48
C PHE A 117 -10.93 -15.48 -6.80
N ALA A 118 -11.69 -15.11 -7.84
CA ALA A 118 -11.77 -15.84 -9.11
C ALA A 118 -10.43 -16.05 -9.81
N LEU A 119 -9.51 -15.08 -9.70
CA LEU A 119 -8.16 -15.19 -10.22
C LEU A 119 -7.17 -15.54 -9.12
N ASP A 120 -6.25 -16.46 -9.44
CA ASP A 120 -5.10 -16.72 -8.58
C ASP A 120 -4.02 -15.63 -8.72
N THR A 121 -2.96 -15.76 -7.93
CA THR A 121 -1.86 -14.78 -7.91
C THR A 121 -1.17 -14.65 -9.27
N ASN A 122 -0.98 -15.75 -10.00
CA ASN A 122 -0.29 -15.74 -11.29
C ASN A 122 -1.20 -15.17 -12.37
N ALA A 123 -2.46 -15.59 -12.39
CA ALA A 123 -3.48 -15.06 -13.29
C ALA A 123 -3.65 -13.55 -13.12
N MET A 124 -3.72 -13.03 -11.88
CA MET A 124 -3.79 -11.59 -11.64
C MET A 124 -2.53 -10.84 -12.10
N ASN A 125 -1.34 -11.43 -11.94
CA ASN A 125 -0.10 -10.80 -12.39
C ASN A 125 -0.02 -10.72 -13.91
N LEU A 126 -0.46 -11.78 -14.61
CA LEU A 126 -0.51 -11.83 -16.07
C LEU A 126 -1.56 -10.86 -16.61
N ASP A 127 -2.79 -10.94 -16.13
CA ASP A 127 -3.92 -10.09 -16.56
C ASP A 127 -3.59 -8.59 -16.47
N LEU A 128 -3.13 -8.15 -15.29
CA LEU A 128 -2.76 -6.74 -15.10
C LEU A 128 -1.46 -6.37 -15.83
N GLY A 129 -0.54 -7.32 -15.97
CA GLY A 129 0.73 -7.13 -16.69
C GLY A 129 0.50 -6.88 -18.18
N ASP A 130 -0.31 -7.74 -18.81
CA ASP A 130 -0.69 -7.65 -20.22
C ASP A 130 -1.48 -6.37 -20.48
N TYR A 131 -2.46 -6.07 -19.63
CA TYR A 131 -3.23 -4.82 -19.73
C TYR A 131 -2.35 -3.56 -19.70
N LEU A 132 -1.37 -3.51 -18.80
CA LEU A 132 -0.43 -2.38 -18.73
C LEU A 132 0.51 -2.34 -19.94
N THR A 133 0.94 -3.49 -20.47
CA THR A 133 1.79 -3.55 -21.67
C THR A 133 1.05 -2.99 -22.88
N ASP A 134 -0.22 -3.35 -23.06
CA ASP A 134 -1.05 -2.89 -24.16
C ASP A 134 -1.32 -1.38 -24.09
N LYS A 135 -1.55 -0.84 -22.89
CA LYS A 135 -1.90 0.57 -22.68
C LYS A 135 -0.68 1.49 -22.54
N ARG A 136 0.46 0.94 -22.13
CA ARG A 136 1.73 1.64 -21.93
C ARG A 136 2.88 0.83 -22.54
N PRO A 137 2.94 0.74 -23.89
CA PRO A 137 3.97 -0.03 -24.59
C PRO A 137 5.38 0.56 -24.44
N ASP A 138 5.51 1.77 -23.88
CA ASP A 138 6.78 2.37 -23.48
C ASP A 138 7.39 1.74 -22.23
N LEU A 139 6.61 1.00 -21.43
CA LEU A 139 7.10 0.34 -20.21
C LEU A 139 7.75 -1.00 -20.53
N VAL A 140 8.76 -1.36 -19.73
CA VAL A 140 9.49 -2.62 -19.89
C VAL A 140 9.08 -3.62 -18.82
N VAL A 141 8.49 -4.74 -19.21
CA VAL A 141 8.11 -5.81 -18.26
C VAL A 141 9.37 -6.52 -17.72
N LYS A 142 9.42 -6.78 -16.41
CA LYS A 142 10.48 -7.53 -15.72
C LYS A 142 9.95 -8.65 -14.82
#